data_AF-A0A9C6SJ24-F1
#
_entry.id   AF-A0A9C6SJ24-F1
#
_cell.length_a   1.000
_cell.length_b   1.000
_cell.length_c   1.000
_cell.angle_alpha   90.00
_cell.angle_beta   90.00
_cell.angle_gamma   90.00
#
_symmetry.space_group_name_H-M   'P 1'
#
loop_
_entity.id
_entity.type
_entity.pdbx_description
1 polymer ?
#
loop_
_entity_poly.entity_id
_entity_poly.type
_entity_poly.pdbx_seq_one_letter_code
_entity_poly.pdbx_strand_id
1 'polypeptide(L)'
;MEAQKNEVFRYILNIQDSKILEGKYHFLVQLNIDRGYKRRFPENIISMNQPFNEKDFNFTKLVSEEQIMNLNNTDKDDIIAINASPIEYCHSLLLPQRCKQLPQLVTKHSLVKAVELFSLSLSSYIRVAFNSLCAFASVNHLHWHLYYLKWRMLLEYIDVEKLRMQLSFTFGGRNFHNVSLDQGQEPIAEETIELSENEGHWVSLQNVHLVRKWLPTLEKKMEQCSKNPHDDYRLFIRAEPSPDRHESITPQGILKSSIKITNEPPSEIQANIHKALDNFSQQTLESCGKETEFKAIVFALCYYHAVLAERRKFGAQE
;
A
#
# COMPACT_ATOMS: atom_id res chain seq x y z
N MET A 1 -21.34 -22.90 0.88
CA MET A 1 -22.49 -23.82 0.98
C MET A 1 -22.32 -24.82 2.12
N GLU A 2 -21.17 -25.50 2.24
CA GLU A 2 -20.91 -26.43 3.35
C GLU A 2 -20.86 -25.74 4.72
N ALA A 3 -20.13 -24.64 4.86
CA ALA A 3 -20.11 -23.84 6.11
C ALA A 3 -21.49 -23.33 6.57
N GLN A 4 -22.43 -23.11 5.63
CA GLN A 4 -23.80 -22.72 5.96
C GLN A 4 -24.61 -23.91 6.48
N LYS A 5 -24.37 -25.12 5.95
CA LYS A 5 -24.97 -26.35 6.47
C LYS A 5 -24.45 -26.70 7.87
N ASN A 6 -23.18 -26.40 8.12
CA ASN A 6 -22.52 -26.66 9.40
C ASN A 6 -22.73 -25.52 10.43
N GLU A 7 -23.66 -24.59 10.16
CA GLU A 7 -24.03 -23.48 11.07
C GLU A 7 -22.85 -22.63 11.56
N VAL A 8 -21.79 -22.49 10.74
CA VAL A 8 -20.58 -21.74 11.10
C VAL A 8 -20.83 -20.23 11.15
N PHE A 9 -21.78 -19.74 10.35
CA PHE A 9 -22.11 -18.32 10.31
C PHE A 9 -23.10 -17.93 11.41
N ARG A 10 -22.91 -16.74 12.01
CA ARG A 10 -23.90 -16.16 12.94
C ARG A 10 -25.22 -15.81 12.26
N TYR A 11 -25.19 -15.63 10.95
CA TYR A 11 -26.35 -15.41 10.10
C TYR A 11 -26.03 -15.74 8.64
N ILE A 12 -27.06 -16.04 7.88
CA ILE A 12 -26.94 -16.22 6.43
C ILE A 12 -26.91 -14.84 5.80
N LEU A 13 -25.88 -14.55 5.01
CA LEU A 13 -25.82 -13.30 4.26
C LEU A 13 -26.95 -13.27 3.22
N ASN A 14 -27.91 -12.36 3.40
CA ASN A 14 -29.04 -12.16 2.50
C ASN A 14 -29.24 -10.67 2.22
N ILE A 15 -28.42 -10.12 1.33
CA ILE A 15 -28.54 -8.72 0.90
C ILE A 15 -29.66 -8.64 -0.14
N GLN A 16 -30.86 -8.27 0.29
CA GLN A 16 -32.03 -8.06 -0.57
C GLN A 16 -32.05 -6.64 -1.13
N ASP A 17 -31.73 -5.66 -0.28
CA ASP A 17 -31.78 -4.24 -0.63
C ASP A 17 -30.37 -3.71 -0.86
N SER A 18 -30.13 -3.24 -2.07
CA SER A 18 -28.95 -2.46 -2.41
C SER A 18 -29.33 -1.29 -3.30
N LYS A 19 -28.63 -0.17 -3.13
CA LYS A 19 -28.82 1.01 -3.97
C LYS A 19 -27.50 1.71 -4.21
N ILE A 20 -27.40 2.35 -5.36
CA ILE A 20 -26.34 3.29 -5.67
C ILE A 20 -26.84 4.66 -5.21
N LEU A 21 -26.06 5.33 -4.35
CA LEU A 21 -26.39 6.67 -3.93
C LEU A 21 -26.23 7.63 -5.10
N GLU A 22 -27.20 8.54 -5.23
CA GLU A 22 -27.09 9.67 -6.14
C GLU A 22 -25.92 10.57 -5.73
N GLY A 23 -25.26 11.17 -6.72
CA GLY A 23 -24.14 12.07 -6.53
C GLY A 23 -22.86 11.62 -7.24
N LYS A 24 -21.84 12.50 -7.22
CA LYS A 24 -20.60 12.38 -8.01
C LYS A 24 -19.92 11.00 -7.91
N TYR A 25 -19.97 10.38 -6.73
CA TYR A 25 -19.15 9.22 -6.38
C TYR A 25 -19.87 7.87 -6.47
N HIS A 26 -21.20 7.86 -6.66
CA HIS A 26 -21.99 6.64 -6.91
C HIS A 26 -21.70 5.50 -5.92
N PHE A 27 -21.72 5.80 -4.62
CA PHE A 27 -21.43 4.79 -3.59
C PHE A 27 -22.51 3.69 -3.58
N LEU A 28 -22.05 2.43 -3.59
CA LEU A 28 -22.93 1.29 -3.33
C LEU A 28 -23.24 1.21 -1.83
N VAL A 29 -24.53 1.14 -1.51
CA VAL A 29 -25.03 0.87 -0.16
C VAL A 29 -25.80 -0.43 -0.19
N GLN A 30 -25.46 -1.33 0.73
CA GLN A 30 -26.12 -2.63 0.91
C GLN A 30 -26.69 -2.69 2.32
N LEU A 31 -27.97 -3.05 2.44
CA LEU A 31 -28.61 -3.25 3.73
C LEU A 31 -28.36 -4.68 4.20
N ASN A 32 -27.62 -4.82 5.31
CA ASN A 32 -27.38 -6.09 5.97
C ASN A 32 -27.92 -6.01 7.40
N ILE A 33 -29.24 -6.20 7.54
CA ILE A 33 -29.97 -6.06 8.82
C ILE A 33 -29.39 -7.02 9.85
N ASP A 34 -29.23 -8.30 9.49
CA ASP A 34 -28.71 -9.36 10.36
C ASP A 34 -27.38 -9.00 10.99
N ARG A 35 -26.46 -8.40 10.22
CA ARG A 35 -25.17 -7.98 10.75
C ARG A 35 -25.30 -6.94 11.87
N GLY A 36 -26.29 -6.06 11.80
CA GLY A 36 -26.46 -4.98 12.78
C GLY A 36 -26.64 -5.50 14.21
N TYR A 37 -27.33 -6.63 14.38
CA TYR A 37 -27.70 -7.17 15.69
C TYR A 37 -27.12 -8.56 15.99
N LYS A 38 -26.71 -9.34 14.98
CA LYS A 38 -26.10 -10.68 15.17
C LYS A 38 -24.58 -10.67 15.15
N ARG A 39 -23.91 -9.58 14.74
CA ARG A 39 -22.44 -9.49 14.84
C ARG A 39 -22.00 -9.43 16.30
N ARG A 40 -20.77 -9.88 16.58
CA ARG A 40 -20.15 -9.65 17.89
C ARG A 40 -20.04 -8.15 18.17
N PHE A 41 -20.29 -7.75 19.42
CA PHE A 41 -19.96 -6.41 19.88
C PHE A 41 -18.46 -6.14 19.68
N PRO A 42 -18.09 -5.02 19.03
CA PRO A 42 -16.69 -4.63 18.93
C PRO A 42 -16.04 -4.52 20.30
N GLU A 43 -14.77 -4.89 20.40
CA GLU A 43 -13.94 -4.56 21.56
C GLU A 43 -13.92 -3.04 21.79
N ASN A 44 -13.77 -2.62 23.05
CA ASN A 44 -13.58 -1.21 23.37
C ASN A 44 -12.16 -0.79 22.97
N ILE A 45 -12.06 -0.07 21.86
CA ILE A 45 -10.80 0.37 21.29
C ILE A 45 -10.62 1.84 21.64
N ILE A 46 -9.59 2.12 22.45
CA ILE A 46 -9.28 3.47 22.93
C ILE A 46 -8.01 4.05 22.30
N SER A 47 -7.22 3.23 21.61
CA SER A 47 -5.94 3.64 21.04
C SER A 47 -5.56 2.79 19.82
N MET A 48 -4.89 3.42 18.85
CA MET A 48 -4.24 2.73 17.72
C MET A 48 -3.08 1.81 18.15
N ASN A 49 -2.49 2.09 19.31
CA ASN A 49 -1.37 1.32 19.88
C ASN A 49 -1.84 0.36 20.99
N GLN A 50 -3.13 0.03 21.04
CA GLN A 50 -3.68 -0.88 22.06
C GLN A 50 -3.03 -2.26 21.94
N PRO A 51 -2.43 -2.81 23.01
CA PRO A 51 -1.79 -4.12 22.96
C PRO A 51 -2.82 -5.23 22.78
N PHE A 52 -2.38 -6.34 22.21
CA PHE A 52 -3.18 -7.57 22.15
C PHE A 52 -3.57 -8.04 23.55
N ASN A 53 -4.78 -8.55 23.70
CA ASN A 53 -5.29 -9.12 24.95
C ASN A 53 -5.78 -10.56 24.74
N GLU A 54 -5.11 -11.53 25.36
CA GLU A 54 -5.46 -12.95 25.26
C GLU A 54 -6.81 -13.30 25.90
N LYS A 55 -7.28 -12.49 26.86
CA LYS A 55 -8.55 -12.71 27.57
C LYS A 55 -9.74 -12.41 26.67
N ASP A 56 -9.60 -11.39 25.83
CA ASP A 56 -10.62 -11.01 24.85
C ASP A 56 -10.74 -12.07 23.75
N PHE A 57 -11.79 -11.96 22.94
CA PHE A 57 -11.92 -12.85 21.79
C PHE A 57 -10.74 -12.65 20.84
N ASN A 58 -10.17 -13.74 20.34
CA ASN A 58 -9.10 -13.66 19.36
C ASN A 58 -9.08 -14.93 18.49
N PHE A 59 -8.45 -14.83 17.32
CA PHE A 59 -8.48 -15.91 16.33
C PHE A 59 -7.69 -17.17 16.68
N THR A 60 -6.92 -17.22 17.77
CA THR A 60 -6.34 -18.51 18.22
C THR A 60 -7.42 -19.45 18.77
N LYS A 61 -8.62 -18.94 19.04
CA LYS A 61 -9.79 -19.65 19.57
C LYS A 61 -10.78 -20.10 18.48
N LEU A 62 -10.42 -19.99 17.20
CA LEU A 62 -11.26 -20.46 16.09
C LEU A 62 -11.45 -21.97 16.13
N VAL A 63 -12.66 -22.43 15.83
CA VAL A 63 -12.96 -23.87 15.69
C VAL A 63 -12.47 -24.39 14.33
N SER A 64 -12.36 -25.71 14.18
CA SER A 64 -11.88 -26.35 12.93
C SER A 64 -12.72 -25.98 11.72
N GLU A 65 -14.03 -25.86 11.91
CA GLU A 65 -15.01 -25.61 10.85
C GLU A 65 -14.96 -24.16 10.32
N GLU A 66 -14.39 -23.25 11.12
CA GLU A 66 -14.13 -21.86 10.71
C GLU A 66 -12.84 -21.75 9.88
N GLN A 67 -11.98 -22.77 9.84
CA GLN A 67 -10.71 -22.72 9.12
C GLN A 67 -10.89 -23.26 7.70
N ILE A 68 -10.66 -22.42 6.69
CA ILE A 68 -10.83 -22.77 5.28
C ILE A 68 -9.58 -23.47 4.77
N MET A 69 -8.43 -22.85 4.99
CA MET A 69 -7.16 -23.29 4.42
C MET A 69 -6.01 -22.82 5.28
N ASN A 70 -5.03 -23.69 5.44
CA ASN A 70 -3.72 -23.31 5.94
C ASN A 70 -2.81 -22.98 4.75
N LEU A 71 -2.19 -21.80 4.76
CA LEU A 71 -1.36 -21.29 3.66
C LEU A 71 0.10 -21.74 3.74
N ASN A 72 0.42 -22.66 4.64
CA ASN A 72 1.79 -23.07 4.94
C ASN A 72 2.50 -23.72 3.74
N ASN A 73 3.60 -23.07 3.34
CA ASN A 73 4.83 -23.70 2.83
C ASN A 73 6.01 -23.52 3.82
N THR A 74 5.79 -22.92 5.00
CA THR A 74 6.79 -22.64 6.05
C THR A 74 6.15 -22.68 7.46
N ASP A 75 6.94 -22.73 8.54
CA ASP A 75 6.53 -22.79 9.97
C ASP A 75 5.66 -21.62 10.50
N LYS A 76 5.15 -20.74 9.64
CA LYS A 76 4.44 -19.53 10.04
C LYS A 76 2.93 -19.77 9.89
N ASP A 77 2.22 -19.94 11.01
CA ASP A 77 0.76 -20.14 11.17
C ASP A 77 -0.10 -19.06 10.46
N ASP A 78 -0.10 -19.07 9.13
CA ASP A 78 -0.85 -18.19 8.23
C ASP A 78 -2.08 -18.98 7.73
N ILE A 79 -3.28 -18.55 8.09
CA ILE A 79 -4.52 -19.26 7.73
C ILE A 79 -5.54 -18.36 7.05
N ILE A 80 -6.37 -18.95 6.19
CA ILE A 80 -7.63 -18.37 5.75
C ILE A 80 -8.75 -18.98 6.59
N ALA A 81 -9.55 -18.13 7.21
CA ALA A 81 -10.71 -18.52 8.00
C ALA A 81 -12.00 -17.87 7.47
N ILE A 82 -13.14 -18.45 7.79
CA ILE A 82 -14.45 -17.90 7.52
C ILE A 82 -14.67 -16.68 8.41
N ASN A 83 -15.21 -15.60 7.87
CA ASN A 83 -15.77 -14.56 8.71
C ASN A 83 -17.21 -14.94 9.11
N ALA A 84 -17.39 -15.38 10.37
CA ALA A 84 -18.71 -15.75 10.90
C ALA A 84 -19.74 -14.59 10.91
N SER A 85 -19.31 -13.34 10.66
CA SER A 85 -20.18 -12.17 10.44
C SER A 85 -19.91 -11.54 9.06
N PRO A 86 -20.31 -12.20 7.97
CA PRO A 86 -19.96 -11.81 6.61
C PRO A 86 -20.59 -10.46 6.21
N ILE A 87 -19.87 -9.67 5.41
CA ILE A 87 -20.37 -8.41 4.85
C ILE A 87 -20.77 -8.56 3.39
N GLU A 88 -20.17 -9.53 2.70
CA GLU A 88 -20.35 -9.79 1.28
C GLU A 88 -20.06 -11.28 0.99
N TYR A 89 -20.37 -11.73 -0.22
CA TYR A 89 -20.14 -13.07 -0.73
C TYR A 89 -18.68 -13.52 -0.50
N CYS A 90 -18.56 -14.75 0.03
CA CYS A 90 -17.28 -15.38 0.39
C CYS A 90 -16.40 -14.56 1.35
N HIS A 91 -17.00 -13.74 2.22
CA HIS A 91 -16.25 -12.98 3.22
C HIS A 91 -15.46 -13.90 4.16
N SER A 92 -14.15 -13.86 4.00
CA SER A 92 -13.14 -14.65 4.69
C SER A 92 -12.11 -13.72 5.33
N LEU A 93 -11.27 -14.28 6.20
CA LEU A 93 -10.22 -13.58 6.91
C LEU A 93 -8.88 -14.22 6.57
N LEU A 94 -7.90 -13.43 6.14
CA LEU A 94 -6.49 -13.81 6.22
C LEU A 94 -5.99 -13.51 7.63
N LEU A 95 -5.44 -14.51 8.28
CA LEU A 95 -4.90 -14.45 9.64
C LEU A 95 -3.40 -14.77 9.59
N PRO A 96 -2.55 -13.77 9.34
CA PRO A 96 -1.13 -13.99 9.21
C PRO A 96 -0.48 -14.09 10.59
N GLN A 97 0.35 -15.11 10.78
CA GLN A 97 1.07 -15.39 12.01
C GLN A 97 0.15 -15.41 13.23
N ARG A 98 -1.01 -16.07 13.10
CA ARG A 98 -2.09 -16.04 14.10
C ARG A 98 -1.61 -16.44 15.50
N CYS A 99 -0.79 -17.48 15.64
CA CYS A 99 -0.20 -17.86 16.94
C CYS A 99 0.79 -16.85 17.53
N LYS A 100 1.23 -15.82 16.80
CA LYS A 100 2.06 -14.73 17.36
C LYS A 100 1.25 -13.68 18.11
N GLN A 101 -0.09 -13.76 18.09
CA GLN A 101 -0.96 -12.89 18.88
C GLN A 101 -0.66 -11.40 18.68
N LEU A 102 -0.47 -11.01 17.41
CA LEU A 102 -0.15 -9.63 17.05
C LEU A 102 -1.41 -8.76 17.15
N PRO A 103 -1.31 -7.50 17.64
CA PRO A 103 -2.44 -6.57 17.61
C PRO A 103 -2.86 -6.26 16.18
N GLN A 104 -4.04 -5.66 15.98
CA GLN A 104 -4.59 -5.30 14.67
C GLN A 104 -3.82 -4.12 14.03
N LEU A 105 -2.57 -4.39 13.66
CA LEU A 105 -1.61 -3.47 13.06
C LEU A 105 -0.93 -4.15 11.87
N VAL A 106 -0.88 -3.45 10.73
CA VAL A 106 -0.22 -3.96 9.53
C VAL A 106 1.26 -4.19 9.78
N THR A 107 1.71 -5.43 9.58
CA THR A 107 3.12 -5.78 9.52
C THR A 107 3.56 -6.00 8.07
N LYS A 108 4.87 -5.88 7.81
CA LYS A 108 5.46 -6.18 6.49
C LYS A 108 5.03 -7.57 5.99
N HIS A 109 5.09 -8.59 6.86
CA HIS A 109 4.67 -9.96 6.53
C HIS A 109 3.19 -10.02 6.16
N SER A 110 2.31 -9.40 6.96
CA SER A 110 0.86 -9.42 6.70
C SER A 110 0.48 -8.73 5.39
N LEU A 111 1.14 -7.61 5.06
CA LEU A 111 0.90 -6.88 3.82
C LEU A 111 1.34 -7.70 2.61
N VAL A 112 2.52 -8.30 2.67
CA VAL A 112 3.01 -9.18 1.59
C VAL A 112 2.05 -10.34 1.36
N LYS A 113 1.60 -11.01 2.43
CA LYS A 113 0.63 -12.11 2.31
C LYS A 113 -0.72 -11.67 1.73
N ALA A 114 -1.20 -10.50 2.13
CA ALA A 114 -2.42 -9.92 1.58
C ALA A 114 -2.30 -9.64 0.07
N VAL A 115 -1.16 -9.09 -0.38
CA VAL A 115 -0.87 -8.83 -1.80
C VAL A 115 -0.71 -10.13 -2.58
N GLU A 116 0.04 -11.12 -2.05
CA GLU A 116 0.19 -12.44 -2.67
C GLU A 116 -1.17 -13.09 -2.93
N LEU A 117 -2.05 -13.14 -1.91
CA LEU A 117 -3.39 -13.69 -2.07
C LEU A 117 -4.24 -12.91 -3.09
N PHE A 118 -4.14 -11.58 -3.10
CA PHE A 118 -4.82 -10.76 -4.10
C PHE A 118 -4.36 -11.12 -5.52
N SER A 119 -3.04 -11.21 -5.73
CA SER A 119 -2.43 -11.55 -7.02
C SER A 119 -2.73 -12.97 -7.51
N LEU A 120 -3.05 -13.90 -6.61
CA LEU A 120 -3.45 -15.26 -6.97
C LEU A 120 -4.89 -15.36 -7.51
N SER A 121 -5.72 -14.35 -7.28
CA SER A 121 -7.09 -14.33 -7.78
C SER A 121 -7.17 -13.75 -9.18
N LEU A 122 -7.68 -14.55 -10.12
CA LEU A 122 -8.01 -14.10 -11.48
C LEU A 122 -9.28 -13.24 -11.55
N SER A 123 -10.03 -13.12 -10.44
CA SER A 123 -11.26 -12.34 -10.41
C SER A 123 -10.98 -10.87 -10.12
N SER A 124 -11.47 -9.99 -10.99
CA SER A 124 -11.50 -8.54 -10.76
C SER A 124 -12.45 -8.11 -9.63
N TYR A 125 -13.22 -9.03 -9.03
CA TYR A 125 -14.15 -8.75 -7.95
C TYR A 125 -13.58 -9.06 -6.56
N ILE A 126 -12.41 -9.70 -6.46
CA ILE A 126 -11.80 -9.92 -5.16
C ILE A 126 -11.39 -8.59 -4.52
N ARG A 127 -11.61 -8.47 -3.21
CA ARG A 127 -11.20 -7.33 -2.40
C ARG A 127 -10.40 -7.85 -1.23
N VAL A 128 -9.27 -7.20 -0.98
CA VAL A 128 -8.47 -7.38 0.22
C VAL A 128 -8.46 -6.07 0.97
N ALA A 129 -8.97 -6.09 2.19
CA ALA A 129 -9.18 -4.88 2.98
C ALA A 129 -8.60 -5.06 4.39
N PHE A 130 -7.98 -4.00 4.91
CA PHE A 130 -7.55 -3.93 6.30
C PHE A 130 -8.43 -2.93 7.04
N ASN A 131 -8.95 -3.34 8.19
CA ASN A 131 -9.62 -2.42 9.10
C ASN A 131 -8.76 -2.21 10.34
N SER A 132 -8.35 -0.97 10.59
CA SER A 132 -7.55 -0.63 11.77
C SER A 132 -8.41 -0.48 13.02
N LEU A 133 -7.77 -0.48 14.19
CA LEU A 133 -8.44 -0.34 15.48
C LEU A 133 -9.40 0.87 15.54
N CYS A 134 -8.91 2.09 15.32
CA CYS A 134 -9.76 3.29 15.33
C CYS A 134 -10.62 3.48 14.07
N ALA A 135 -10.56 2.55 13.12
CA ALA A 135 -11.49 2.47 11.99
C ALA A 135 -12.63 1.46 12.26
N PHE A 136 -12.95 1.21 13.54
CA PHE A 136 -13.99 0.29 13.99
C PHE A 136 -13.72 -1.18 13.69
N ALA A 137 -12.44 -1.62 13.74
CA ALA A 137 -12.15 -3.04 13.85
C ALA A 137 -12.89 -3.62 15.07
N SER A 138 -13.40 -4.85 14.96
CA SER A 138 -14.17 -5.45 16.06
C SER A 138 -13.33 -6.35 16.97
N VAL A 139 -12.11 -6.68 16.54
CA VAL A 139 -11.20 -7.59 17.24
C VAL A 139 -9.78 -7.01 17.19
N ASN A 140 -9.09 -6.94 18.32
CA ASN A 140 -7.68 -6.53 18.36
C ASN A 140 -6.73 -7.72 18.17
N HIS A 141 -6.78 -8.34 16.99
CA HIS A 141 -5.85 -9.38 16.58
C HIS A 141 -5.66 -9.29 15.07
N LEU A 142 -4.41 -9.20 14.60
CA LEU A 142 -4.03 -9.04 13.20
C LEU A 142 -4.83 -9.94 12.22
N HIS A 143 -5.65 -9.32 11.39
CA HIS A 143 -6.43 -9.95 10.33
C HIS A 143 -6.66 -9.00 9.15
N TRP A 144 -6.81 -9.58 7.97
CA TRP A 144 -7.24 -8.91 6.74
C TRP A 144 -8.54 -9.52 6.26
N HIS A 145 -9.40 -8.71 5.66
CA HIS A 145 -10.67 -9.13 5.08
C HIS A 145 -10.48 -9.50 3.61
N LEU A 146 -11.07 -10.62 3.21
CA LEU A 146 -11.12 -11.10 1.83
C LEU A 146 -12.58 -11.29 1.42
N TYR A 147 -13.07 -10.67 0.37
CA TYR A 147 -14.45 -10.87 -0.11
C TYR A 147 -14.58 -10.56 -1.59
N TYR A 148 -15.67 -11.00 -2.21
CA TYR A 148 -15.93 -10.74 -3.63
C TYR A 148 -17.07 -9.75 -3.80
N LEU A 149 -16.76 -8.55 -4.26
CA LEU A 149 -17.73 -7.52 -4.56
C LEU A 149 -17.91 -7.38 -6.07
N LYS A 150 -19.08 -7.76 -6.59
CA LYS A 150 -19.44 -7.60 -8.01
C LYS A 150 -19.82 -6.16 -8.37
N TRP A 151 -19.09 -5.20 -7.79
CA TRP A 151 -19.25 -3.78 -8.05
C TRP A 151 -17.89 -3.12 -8.04
N ARG A 152 -17.65 -2.27 -9.04
CA ARG A 152 -16.42 -1.51 -9.12
C ARG A 152 -16.49 -0.37 -8.12
N MET A 153 -15.61 -0.36 -7.13
CA MET A 153 -15.51 0.74 -6.18
C MET A 153 -14.83 1.93 -6.85
N LEU A 154 -15.17 3.12 -6.38
CA LEU A 154 -14.58 4.37 -6.84
C LEU A 154 -13.04 4.28 -6.92
N LEU A 155 -12.39 3.75 -5.88
CA LEU A 155 -10.92 3.58 -5.80
C LEU A 155 -10.29 2.80 -6.98
N GLU A 156 -11.07 2.01 -7.72
CA GLU A 156 -10.56 1.17 -8.82
C GLU A 156 -10.59 1.85 -10.20
N TYR A 157 -11.24 3.00 -10.33
CA TYR A 157 -11.32 3.75 -11.59
C TYR A 157 -11.18 5.25 -11.42
N ILE A 158 -11.13 5.70 -10.17
CA ILE A 158 -10.82 7.07 -9.86
C ILE A 158 -9.44 7.35 -10.44
N ASP A 159 -9.41 8.26 -11.39
CA ASP A 159 -8.18 8.80 -11.90
C ASP A 159 -7.54 9.53 -10.72
N VAL A 160 -6.54 8.91 -10.10
CA VAL A 160 -5.90 9.43 -8.89
C VAL A 160 -5.26 10.79 -9.18
N GLU A 161 -4.83 11.05 -10.42
CA GLU A 161 -4.31 12.35 -10.83
C GLU A 161 -5.43 13.39 -10.98
N LYS A 162 -6.57 13.04 -11.59
CA LYS A 162 -7.74 13.94 -11.57
C LYS A 162 -8.33 14.10 -10.20
N LEU A 163 -8.27 13.10 -9.33
CA LEU A 163 -8.78 13.19 -7.97
C LEU A 163 -7.87 14.05 -7.11
N ARG A 164 -6.56 13.93 -7.28
CA ARG A 164 -5.57 14.88 -6.75
C ARG A 164 -5.91 16.32 -7.17
N MET A 165 -6.40 16.52 -8.38
CA MET A 165 -6.87 17.83 -8.86
C MET A 165 -8.29 18.23 -8.42
N GLN A 166 -9.24 17.29 -8.30
CA GLN A 166 -10.69 17.54 -8.10
C GLN A 166 -11.20 17.37 -6.67
N LEU A 167 -10.58 16.49 -5.85
CA LEU A 167 -11.01 16.30 -4.47
C LEU A 167 -10.70 17.50 -3.61
N SER A 168 -9.96 18.49 -4.12
CA SER A 168 -9.41 19.49 -3.25
C SER A 168 -8.74 18.77 -2.06
N PHE A 169 -7.74 17.93 -2.34
CA PHE A 169 -6.50 18.12 -1.60
C PHE A 169 -5.89 19.49 -2.01
N THR A 170 -6.68 20.54 -1.92
CA THR A 170 -6.32 21.69 -1.15
C THR A 170 -6.38 21.20 0.30
N PHE A 171 -5.25 20.95 0.95
CA PHE A 171 -5.19 21.60 2.26
C PHE A 171 -5.20 23.09 1.93
N GLY A 172 -6.39 23.70 1.87
CA GLY A 172 -6.59 25.14 1.65
C GLY A 172 -5.89 25.85 0.49
N GLY A 173 -5.23 25.17 -0.45
CA GLY A 173 -4.34 25.83 -1.40
C GLY A 173 -3.00 26.16 -0.73
N ARG A 174 -1.91 25.71 -1.37
CA ARG A 174 -0.51 26.01 -1.03
C ARG A 174 0.16 25.14 0.05
N ASN A 175 -0.45 24.07 0.55
CA ASN A 175 0.20 23.30 1.64
C ASN A 175 1.08 22.12 1.18
N PHE A 176 1.24 21.88 -0.13
CA PHE A 176 2.24 20.96 -0.67
C PHE A 176 3.00 21.61 -1.82
N HIS A 177 4.32 21.59 -1.72
CA HIS A 177 5.25 22.20 -2.67
C HIS A 177 6.17 21.14 -3.25
N ASN A 178 6.32 21.11 -4.58
CA ASN A 178 7.22 20.20 -5.25
C ASN A 178 8.21 20.99 -6.10
N VAL A 179 9.48 20.98 -5.70
CA VAL A 179 10.55 21.76 -6.34
C VAL A 179 11.55 20.79 -6.96
N SER A 180 11.69 20.82 -8.28
CA SER A 180 12.73 20.09 -9.00
C SER A 180 13.97 20.97 -9.13
N LEU A 181 15.08 20.53 -8.55
CA LEU A 181 16.31 21.31 -8.55
C LEU A 181 17.08 21.11 -9.85
N ASP A 182 17.17 22.19 -10.62
CA ASP A 182 18.18 22.43 -11.64
C ASP A 182 18.93 23.73 -11.28
N GLN A 183 19.82 24.17 -12.16
CA GLN A 183 20.65 25.34 -11.90
C GLN A 183 19.78 26.61 -11.79
N GLY A 184 19.71 27.21 -10.61
CA GLY A 184 18.99 28.47 -10.36
C GLY A 184 17.67 28.33 -9.57
N GLN A 185 17.25 27.11 -9.20
CA GLN A 185 16.03 26.87 -8.41
C GLN A 185 16.27 26.87 -6.89
N GLU A 186 17.52 26.98 -6.47
CA GLU A 186 17.91 26.94 -5.05
C GLU A 186 17.20 28.03 -4.22
N PRO A 187 17.10 29.31 -4.67
CA PRO A 187 16.40 30.34 -3.89
C PRO A 187 14.90 30.03 -3.70
N ILE A 188 14.25 29.43 -4.70
CA ILE A 188 12.83 29.06 -4.63
C ILE A 188 12.64 27.91 -3.63
N ALA A 189 13.55 26.93 -3.63
CA ALA A 189 13.53 25.85 -2.65
C ALA A 189 13.72 26.40 -1.23
N GLU A 190 14.62 27.37 -1.05
CA GLU A 190 14.87 28.02 0.23
C GLU A 190 13.65 28.76 0.78
N GLU A 191 12.99 29.58 -0.03
CA GLU A 191 11.77 30.32 0.36
C GLU A 191 10.63 29.35 0.66
N THR A 192 10.49 28.30 -0.15
CA THR A 192 9.46 27.28 0.02
C THR A 192 9.61 26.53 1.34
N ILE A 193 10.83 26.19 1.74
CA ILE A 193 11.12 25.52 3.01
C ILE A 193 10.72 26.40 4.19
N GLU A 194 11.10 27.68 4.17
CA GLU A 194 10.81 28.63 5.25
C GLU A 194 9.31 28.88 5.39
N LEU A 195 8.61 29.11 4.28
CA LEU A 195 7.15 29.24 4.29
C LEU A 195 6.50 27.98 4.88
N SER A 196 6.96 26.82 4.44
CA SER A 196 6.37 25.55 4.82
C SER A 196 6.60 25.17 6.28
N GLU A 197 7.77 25.51 6.82
CA GLU A 197 8.08 25.32 8.23
C GLU A 197 7.12 26.11 9.13
N ASN A 198 6.80 27.35 8.74
CA ASN A 198 5.94 28.24 9.51
C ASN A 198 4.44 27.91 9.36
N GLU A 199 4.00 27.55 8.15
CA GLU A 199 2.58 27.34 7.83
C GLU A 199 2.13 25.87 7.90
N GLY A 200 3.04 24.93 8.18
CA GLY A 200 2.71 23.51 8.30
C GLY A 200 2.54 22.79 6.97
N HIS A 201 3.33 23.16 5.98
CA HIS A 201 3.23 22.62 4.62
C HIS A 201 4.23 21.48 4.38
N TRP A 202 4.04 20.80 3.27
CA TRP A 202 4.84 19.66 2.86
C TRP A 202 5.69 20.06 1.66
N VAL A 203 6.98 19.77 1.68
CA VAL A 203 7.93 20.12 0.60
C VAL A 203 8.57 18.85 0.06
N SER A 204 8.62 18.72 -1.26
CA SER A 204 9.32 17.66 -1.98
C SER A 204 10.39 18.27 -2.87
N LEU A 205 11.67 18.13 -2.49
CA LEU A 205 12.82 18.52 -3.29
C LEU A 205 13.26 17.34 -4.16
N GLN A 206 13.33 17.52 -5.47
CA GLN A 206 13.80 16.52 -6.43
C GLN A 206 15.14 16.91 -7.03
N ASN A 207 15.89 15.91 -7.52
CA ASN A 207 17.16 16.11 -8.23
C ASN A 207 18.24 16.84 -7.41
N VAL A 208 18.20 16.68 -6.09
CA VAL A 208 19.07 17.41 -5.15
C VAL A 208 20.57 17.14 -5.39
N HIS A 209 20.91 15.98 -5.96
CA HIS A 209 22.27 15.61 -6.35
C HIS A 209 22.86 16.49 -7.48
N LEU A 210 22.04 17.22 -8.25
CA LEU A 210 22.50 18.11 -9.33
C LEU A 210 23.06 19.43 -8.78
N VAL A 211 22.62 19.88 -7.61
CA VAL A 211 23.01 21.16 -6.99
C VAL A 211 24.00 20.98 -5.84
N ARG A 212 25.08 20.21 -6.09
CA ARG A 212 26.04 19.77 -5.04
C ARG A 212 26.57 20.91 -4.15
N LYS A 213 26.87 22.07 -4.75
CA LYS A 213 27.42 23.24 -4.04
C LYS A 213 26.43 23.85 -3.03
N TRP A 214 25.14 23.64 -3.22
CA TRP A 214 24.08 24.18 -2.38
C TRP A 214 23.73 23.27 -1.18
N LEU A 215 24.13 22.00 -1.20
CA LEU A 215 23.77 21.04 -0.16
C LEU A 215 24.22 21.45 1.26
N PRO A 216 25.39 22.09 1.48
CA PRO A 216 25.74 22.61 2.80
C PRO A 216 24.79 23.72 3.29
N THR A 217 24.15 24.47 2.39
CA THR A 217 23.13 25.47 2.73
C THR A 217 21.83 24.78 3.11
N LEU A 218 21.40 23.78 2.34
CA LEU A 218 20.24 22.95 2.67
C LEU A 218 20.38 22.29 4.05
N GLU A 219 21.56 21.73 4.34
CA GLU A 219 21.88 21.12 5.65
C GLU A 219 21.68 22.10 6.80
N LYS A 220 22.24 23.32 6.69
CA LYS A 220 22.06 24.37 7.70
C LYS A 220 20.60 24.77 7.87
N LYS A 221 19.83 24.85 6.78
CA LYS A 221 18.39 25.14 6.86
C LYS A 221 17.64 24.03 7.58
N MET A 222 17.88 22.76 7.25
CA MET A 222 17.27 21.63 7.95
C MET A 222 17.55 21.67 9.46
N GLU A 223 18.78 22.01 9.86
CA GLU A 223 19.12 22.18 11.28
C GLU A 223 18.37 23.36 11.92
N GLN A 224 18.26 24.49 11.24
CA GLN A 224 17.53 25.66 11.72
C GLN A 224 16.04 25.34 11.88
N CYS A 225 15.43 24.72 10.87
CA CYS A 225 14.02 24.38 10.84
C CYS A 225 13.64 23.28 11.85
N SER A 226 14.62 22.57 12.41
CA SER A 226 14.37 21.46 13.35
C SER A 226 14.04 21.91 14.77
N LYS A 227 14.23 23.20 15.11
CA LYS A 227 14.15 23.67 16.51
C LYS A 227 12.71 23.81 17.02
N ASN A 228 11.82 24.34 16.19
CA ASN A 228 10.40 24.52 16.53
C ASN A 228 9.53 24.62 15.26
N PRO A 229 9.53 23.59 14.39
CA PRO A 229 8.71 23.61 13.18
C PRO A 229 7.22 23.47 13.53
N HIS A 230 6.35 23.88 12.60
CA HIS A 230 4.93 23.55 12.68
C HIS A 230 4.71 22.02 12.69
N ASP A 231 3.78 21.51 13.49
CA ASP A 231 3.58 20.07 13.70
C ASP A 231 3.26 19.28 12.41
N ASP A 232 2.62 19.94 11.45
CA ASP A 232 2.29 19.39 10.12
C ASP A 232 3.39 19.53 9.06
N TYR A 233 4.50 20.24 9.36
CA TYR A 233 5.59 20.45 8.38
C TYR A 233 6.28 19.14 8.01
N ARG A 234 6.47 18.88 6.72
CA ARG A 234 7.21 17.70 6.23
C ARG A 234 8.16 18.10 5.09
N LEU A 235 9.40 17.61 5.14
CA LEU A 235 10.39 17.77 4.08
C LEU A 235 10.81 16.41 3.50
N PHE A 236 10.63 16.25 2.19
CA PHE A 236 11.05 15.09 1.42
C PHE A 236 12.18 15.48 0.48
N ILE A 237 13.26 14.69 0.45
CA ILE A 237 14.42 14.94 -0.39
C ILE A 237 14.64 13.71 -1.28
N ARG A 238 14.71 13.92 -2.60
CA ARG A 238 15.08 12.89 -3.58
C ARG A 238 16.42 13.23 -4.22
N ALA A 239 17.35 12.29 -4.10
CA ALA A 239 18.69 12.38 -4.69
C ALA A 239 19.08 11.02 -5.27
N GLU A 240 19.89 11.03 -6.33
CA GLU A 240 20.58 9.84 -6.80
C GLU A 240 21.92 9.69 -6.06
N PRO A 241 22.39 8.45 -5.82
CA PRO A 241 23.70 8.21 -5.25
C PRO A 241 24.81 8.65 -6.22
N SER A 242 26.02 8.82 -5.69
CA SER A 242 27.18 9.09 -6.54
C SER A 242 27.43 7.92 -7.51
N PRO A 243 27.80 8.20 -8.77
CA PRO A 243 28.32 7.18 -9.68
C PRO A 243 29.61 6.54 -9.16
N ASP A 244 30.41 7.29 -8.40
CA ASP A 244 31.61 6.80 -7.73
C ASP A 244 31.28 6.33 -6.31
N ARG A 245 31.59 5.07 -6.00
CA ARG A 245 31.34 4.46 -4.68
C ARG A 245 32.19 5.07 -3.56
N HIS A 246 33.27 5.76 -3.90
CA HIS A 246 34.15 6.43 -2.94
C HIS A 246 33.78 7.90 -2.71
N GLU A 247 32.85 8.45 -3.51
CA GLU A 247 32.38 9.83 -3.38
C GLU A 247 30.96 9.84 -2.78
N SER A 248 30.75 10.67 -1.75
CA SER A 248 29.40 10.94 -1.23
C SER A 248 28.98 12.34 -1.63
N ILE A 249 27.96 12.44 -2.48
CA ILE A 249 27.43 13.73 -2.93
C ILE A 249 26.63 14.40 -1.82
N THR A 250 25.87 13.63 -1.04
CA THR A 250 24.98 14.15 0.00
C THR A 250 25.76 14.37 1.30
N PRO A 251 25.77 15.60 1.86
CA PRO A 251 26.40 15.89 3.14
C PRO A 251 25.97 14.95 4.26
N GLN A 252 26.92 14.63 5.15
CA GLN A 252 26.69 13.66 6.22
C GLN A 252 25.60 14.11 7.19
N GLY A 253 25.47 15.41 7.51
CA GLY A 253 24.42 15.87 8.42
C GLY A 253 23.03 15.79 7.81
N ILE A 254 22.85 16.02 6.50
CA ILE A 254 21.57 15.73 5.83
C ILE A 254 21.20 14.26 6.02
N LEU A 255 22.16 13.35 5.80
CA LEU A 255 21.93 11.91 5.97
C LEU A 255 21.66 11.52 7.43
N LYS A 256 22.34 12.14 8.40
CA LYS A 256 22.15 11.86 9.84
C LYS A 256 20.81 12.38 10.35
N SER A 257 20.36 13.53 9.85
CA SER A 257 19.13 14.19 10.28
C SER A 257 17.88 13.74 9.51
N SER A 258 18.01 12.77 8.59
CA SER A 258 16.91 12.29 7.75
C SER A 258 16.59 10.80 7.96
N ILE A 259 15.31 10.46 7.82
CA ILE A 259 14.91 9.07 7.56
C ILE A 259 15.28 8.74 6.11
N LYS A 260 16.06 7.67 5.91
CA LYS A 260 16.59 7.28 4.60
C LYS A 260 15.79 6.10 4.06
N ILE A 261 15.29 6.24 2.83
CA ILE A 261 14.60 5.19 2.09
C ILE A 261 15.36 5.00 0.77
N THR A 262 15.85 3.80 0.53
CA THR A 262 16.49 3.42 -0.74
C THR A 262 15.48 2.72 -1.63
N ASN A 263 15.44 3.12 -2.90
CA ASN A 263 14.68 2.43 -3.93
C ASN A 263 15.67 1.66 -4.80
N GLU A 264 15.93 0.41 -4.44
CA GLU A 264 16.80 -0.46 -5.22
C GLU A 264 16.02 -1.17 -6.32
N PRO A 265 16.59 -1.32 -7.54
CA PRO A 265 15.95 -2.11 -8.57
C PRO A 265 15.78 -3.56 -8.10
N PRO A 266 14.78 -4.29 -8.63
CA PRO A 266 14.54 -5.66 -8.23
C PRO A 266 15.78 -6.54 -8.37
N SER A 267 15.97 -7.43 -7.41
CA SER A 267 17.09 -8.35 -7.36
C SER A 267 16.66 -9.74 -7.83
N GLU A 268 16.18 -9.86 -9.07
CA GLU A 268 15.84 -11.15 -9.71
C GLU A 268 15.37 -10.96 -11.17
N ILE A 269 15.69 -11.92 -12.05
CA ILE A 269 15.23 -11.94 -13.45
C ILE A 269 13.71 -11.83 -13.52
N GLN A 270 12.97 -12.58 -12.69
CA GLN A 270 11.51 -12.62 -12.72
C GLN A 270 10.89 -11.25 -12.43
N ALA A 271 11.40 -10.54 -11.43
CA ALA A 271 10.89 -9.22 -11.07
C ALA A 271 11.21 -8.17 -12.17
N ASN A 272 12.35 -8.29 -12.85
CA ASN A 272 12.66 -7.46 -14.01
C ASN A 272 11.79 -7.77 -15.22
N ILE A 273 11.37 -9.03 -15.42
CA ILE A 273 10.42 -9.40 -16.49
C ILE A 273 9.07 -8.74 -16.23
N HIS A 274 8.54 -8.83 -15.01
CA HIS A 274 7.28 -8.19 -14.64
C HIS A 274 7.35 -6.66 -14.83
N LYS A 275 8.40 -6.02 -14.30
CA LYS A 275 8.62 -4.59 -14.47
C LYS A 275 8.73 -4.16 -15.94
N ALA A 276 9.31 -5.00 -16.80
CA ALA A 276 9.39 -4.73 -18.23
C ALA A 276 8.01 -4.86 -18.91
N LEU A 277 7.24 -5.89 -18.55
CA LEU A 277 5.88 -6.12 -19.06
C LEU A 277 4.90 -5.01 -18.64
N ASP A 278 5.07 -4.42 -17.46
CA ASP A 278 4.22 -3.32 -16.95
C ASP A 278 4.24 -2.07 -17.85
N ASN A 279 5.22 -1.93 -18.75
CA ASN A 279 5.25 -0.83 -19.72
C ASN A 279 4.26 -1.03 -20.88
N PHE A 280 3.66 -2.22 -21.00
CA PHE A 280 2.75 -2.57 -22.09
C PHE A 280 1.34 -2.76 -21.53
N SER A 281 0.41 -1.91 -21.95
CA SER A 281 -0.99 -2.04 -21.57
C SER A 281 -1.63 -3.26 -22.26
N GLN A 282 -2.71 -3.79 -21.69
CA GLN A 282 -3.48 -4.87 -22.32
C GLN A 282 -3.92 -4.50 -23.74
N GLN A 283 -4.34 -3.25 -23.94
CA GLN A 283 -4.73 -2.72 -25.25
C GLN A 283 -3.56 -2.75 -26.25
N THR A 284 -2.33 -2.50 -25.81
CA THR A 284 -1.13 -2.61 -26.64
C THR A 284 -0.89 -4.06 -27.04
N LEU A 285 -1.01 -5.00 -26.10
CA LEU A 285 -0.84 -6.44 -26.32
C LEU A 285 -1.89 -7.05 -27.25
N GLU A 286 -3.06 -6.42 -27.36
CA GLU A 286 -4.19 -6.83 -28.22
C GLU A 286 -4.30 -6.00 -29.51
N SER A 287 -3.39 -5.05 -29.73
CA SER A 287 -3.44 -4.13 -30.89
C SER A 287 -3.11 -4.80 -32.23
N CYS A 288 -2.55 -6.01 -32.21
CA CYS A 288 -2.12 -6.75 -33.39
C CYS A 288 -3.11 -7.86 -33.73
N GLY A 289 -3.51 -7.96 -35.00
CA GLY A 289 -4.38 -9.06 -35.49
C GLY A 289 -3.77 -10.47 -35.40
N LYS A 290 -2.48 -10.57 -35.03
CA LYS A 290 -1.78 -11.81 -34.70
C LYS A 290 -1.32 -11.76 -33.24
N GLU A 291 -2.29 -11.78 -32.33
CA GLU A 291 -2.04 -11.54 -30.90
C GLU A 291 -1.06 -12.54 -30.29
N THR A 292 -1.14 -13.82 -30.65
CA THR A 292 -0.30 -14.88 -30.07
C THR A 292 1.18 -14.64 -30.38
N GLU A 293 1.49 -14.36 -31.65
CA GLU A 293 2.85 -14.07 -32.10
C GLU A 293 3.35 -12.74 -31.53
N PHE A 294 2.49 -11.72 -31.49
CA PHE A 294 2.84 -10.43 -30.92
C PHE A 294 3.17 -10.53 -29.42
N LYS A 295 2.31 -11.19 -28.63
CA LYS A 295 2.52 -11.44 -27.20
C LYS A 295 3.79 -12.27 -26.95
N ALA A 296 4.07 -13.27 -27.79
CA ALA A 296 5.30 -14.06 -27.70
C ALA A 296 6.56 -13.21 -27.95
N ILE A 297 6.53 -12.32 -28.95
CA ILE A 297 7.65 -11.40 -29.26
C ILE A 297 7.86 -10.40 -28.12
N VAL A 298 6.78 -9.79 -27.61
CA VAL A 298 6.86 -8.84 -26.48
C VAL A 298 7.43 -9.53 -25.25
N PHE A 299 6.97 -10.74 -24.94
CA PHE A 299 7.52 -11.51 -23.83
C PHE A 299 9.01 -11.83 -24.03
N ALA A 300 9.41 -12.27 -25.22
CA ALA A 300 10.82 -12.54 -25.53
C ALA A 300 11.70 -11.29 -25.38
N LEU A 301 11.18 -10.11 -25.78
CA LEU A 301 11.86 -8.83 -25.61
C LEU A 301 11.98 -8.42 -24.14
N CYS A 302 10.90 -8.56 -23.36
CA CYS A 302 10.91 -8.29 -21.91
C CYS A 302 11.87 -9.23 -21.17
N TYR A 303 11.90 -10.51 -21.56
CA TYR A 303 12.86 -11.49 -21.06
C TYR A 303 14.30 -11.09 -21.38
N TYR A 304 14.59 -10.74 -22.64
CA TYR A 304 15.91 -10.27 -23.05
C TYR A 304 16.33 -9.00 -22.27
N HIS A 305 15.43 -8.04 -22.11
CA HIS A 305 15.67 -6.83 -21.33
C HIS A 305 16.00 -7.16 -19.86
N ALA A 306 15.24 -8.06 -19.24
CA ALA A 306 15.48 -8.50 -17.86
C ALA A 306 16.85 -9.18 -17.70
N VAL A 307 17.25 -10.01 -18.65
CA VAL A 307 18.59 -10.63 -18.67
C VAL A 307 19.68 -9.57 -18.78
N LEU A 308 19.54 -8.57 -19.65
CA LEU A 308 20.50 -7.48 -19.75
C LEU A 308 20.60 -6.64 -18.47
N ALA A 309 19.45 -6.36 -17.84
CA ALA A 309 19.39 -5.62 -16.58
C ALA A 309 20.10 -6.37 -15.44
N GLU A 310 19.95 -7.69 -15.37
CA GLU A 310 20.67 -8.52 -14.41
C GLU A 310 22.16 -8.66 -14.75
N ARG A 311 22.51 -8.81 -16.04
CA ARG A 311 23.92 -8.90 -16.46
C ARG A 311 24.72 -7.65 -16.13
N ARG A 312 24.11 -6.46 -16.07
CA ARG A 312 24.79 -5.22 -15.62
C ARG A 312 25.35 -5.30 -14.20
N LYS A 313 24.87 -6.22 -13.36
CA LYS A 313 25.40 -6.45 -12.02
C LYS A 313 26.74 -7.19 -12.04
N PHE A 314 27.04 -7.89 -13.12
CA PHE A 314 28.28 -8.62 -13.32
C PHE A 314 29.21 -7.75 -14.17
N GLY A 315 30.40 -7.42 -13.64
CA GLY A 315 31.40 -6.62 -14.35
C GLY A 315 31.96 -7.33 -15.59
N ALA A 316 32.99 -6.74 -16.21
CA ALA A 316 33.70 -7.39 -17.30
C ALA A 316 34.20 -8.78 -16.85
N GLN A 317 33.97 -9.80 -17.66
CA GLN A 317 34.66 -11.08 -17.51
C GLN A 317 36.03 -10.90 -18.17
N GLU A 318 37.09 -10.94 -17.36
CA GLU A 318 38.48 -11.02 -17.85
C GLU A 318 38.77 -12.37 -18.52
#